data_AF-A0A933IMS7-F1
#
_entry.id   AF-A0A933IMS7-F1
#
_cell.length_a   1.000
_cell.length_b   1.000
_cell.length_c   1.000
_cell.angle_alpha   90.00
_cell.angle_beta   90.00
_cell.angle_gamma   90.00
#
_symmetry.space_group_name_H-M   'P 1'
#
loop_
_entity.id
_entity.type
_entity.pdbx_description
1 polymer ?
#
loop_
_entity_poly.entity_id
_entity_poly.type
_entity_poly.pdbx_seq_one_letter_code
_entity_poly.pdbx_strand_id
1 'polypeptide(L)' 'MDTTAIDTIVEDMEPEAALSMLSSTMKKLLPVLDEGARIEFVMDLFGEAEDEKIGSMVHL' A
#
# COMPACT_ATOMS: atom_id res chain seq x y z
N MET A 1 -6.20 6.26 14.46
CA MET A 1 -6.78 6.73 13.20
C MET A 1 -7.45 5.52 12.60
N ASP A 2 -8.77 5.54 12.40
CA ASP A 2 -9.50 4.39 11.85
C ASP A 2 -9.12 4.22 10.38
N THR A 3 -8.25 3.25 10.08
CA THR A 3 -7.83 2.90 8.71
C THR A 3 -8.99 2.35 7.88
N THR A 4 -10.05 1.88 8.55
CA THR A 4 -11.28 1.31 7.99
C THR A 4 -11.93 2.21 6.94
N ALA A 5 -11.80 3.54 7.04
CA ALA A 5 -12.36 4.44 6.05
C ALA A 5 -11.61 4.42 4.71
N ILE A 6 -10.29 4.23 4.70
CA ILE A 6 -9.50 4.17 3.47
C ILE A 6 -9.69 2.82 2.80
N ASP A 7 -9.70 1.74 3.58
CA ASP A 7 -9.85 0.38 3.06
C ASP A 7 -11.21 0.21 2.37
N THR A 8 -12.30 0.66 2.99
CA THR A 8 -13.65 0.62 2.36
C THR A 8 -13.72 1.48 1.09
N ILE A 9 -13.08 2.65 1.07
CA ILE A 9 -13.05 3.50 -0.13
C ILE A 9 -12.28 2.82 -1.27
N VAL A 10 -11.20 2.11 -0.96
CA VAL A 10 -10.38 1.41 -1.95
C VAL A 10 -11.07 0.14 -2.46
N GLU A 11 -11.76 -0.61 -1.60
CA GLU A 11 -12.50 -1.82 -1.95
C GLU A 11 -13.70 -1.56 -2.87
N ASP A 12 -14.38 -0.41 -2.70
CA ASP A 12 -15.53 -0.02 -3.53
C ASP A 12 -15.12 0.62 -4.88
N MET A 13 -13.82 0.78 -5.14
CA MET A 13 -13.29 1.40 -6.35
C MET A 13 -12.76 0.36 -7.34
N GLU A 14 -12.88 0.67 -8.64
CA GLU A 14 -12.15 -0.07 -9.68
C GLU A 14 -10.64 -0.04 -9.37
N PRO A 15 -9.93 -1.17 -9.44
CA PRO A 15 -8.53 -1.28 -8.99
C PRO A 15 -7.60 -0.22 -9.59
N GLU A 16 -7.76 0.10 -10.87
CA GLU A 16 -6.96 1.11 -11.56
C GLU A 16 -7.22 2.53 -11.03
N ALA A 17 -8.47 2.81 -10.65
CA ALA A 17 -8.87 4.09 -10.07
C ALA A 17 -8.30 4.24 -8.65
N ALA A 18 -8.34 3.17 -7.86
CA ALA A 18 -7.75 3.12 -6.53
C ALA A 18 -6.23 3.34 -6.57
N LEU A 19 -5.52 2.60 -7.44
CA LEU A 19 -4.08 2.77 -7.64
C LEU A 19 -3.72 4.18 -8.12
N SER A 20 -4.52 4.76 -9.02
CA SER A 20 -4.33 6.14 -9.47
C SER A 20 -4.44 7.14 -8.32
N MET A 21 -5.47 7.00 -7.47
CA MET A 21 -5.67 7.85 -6.29
C MET A 21 -4.51 7.72 -5.28
N LEU A 22 -4.11 6.48 -4.97
CA LEU A 22 -2.98 6.20 -4.08
C LEU A 22 -1.69 6.81 -4.64
N SER A 23 -1.41 6.65 -5.94
CA SER A 23 -0.21 7.20 -6.58
C SER A 23 -0.14 8.73 -6.50
N SER A 24 -1.28 9.42 -6.64
CA SER A 24 -1.38 10.87 -6.53
C SER A 24 -1.05 11.34 -5.12
N THR A 25 -1.51 10.59 -4.11
CA THR A 25 -1.25 10.87 -2.70
C THR A 25 0.22 10.61 -2.36
N MET A 26 0.76 9.47 -2.77
CA MET A 26 2.18 9.12 -2.56
C MET A 26 3.14 10.15 -3.18
N LYS A 27 2.86 10.65 -4.39
CA LYS A 27 3.66 11.70 -5.04
C LYS A 27 3.78 12.99 -4.22
N LYS A 28 2.82 13.27 -3.34
CA LYS A 28 2.85 14.44 -2.45
C LYS A 28 3.59 14.16 -1.14
N LEU A 29 3.53 12.93 -0.65
CA LEU A 29 4.11 12.53 0.63
C LEU A 29 5.60 12.17 0.51
N LEU A 30 5.98 11.45 -0.55
CA LEU A 30 7.36 11.01 -0.77
C LEU A 30 8.39 12.14 -0.67
N PRO A 31 8.20 13.33 -1.29
CA PRO A 31 9.20 14.40 -1.20
C PRO A 31 9.37 15.01 0.20
N VAL A 32 8.42 14.77 1.12
CA VAL A 32 8.48 15.27 2.50
C VAL A 32 9.32 14.35 3.39
N LEU A 33 9.45 13.08 3.00
CA LEU A 33 10.26 12.10 3.69
C LEU A 33 11.76 12.35 3.44
N ASP A 34 12.58 12.06 4.45
CA ASP A 34 14.02 12.00 4.26
C ASP A 34 14.41 10.87 3.29
N GLU A 35 15.66 10.88 2.84
CA GLU A 35 16.14 9.92 1.85
C GLU A 35 16.07 8.47 2.33
N GLY A 36 16.35 8.21 3.62
CA GLY A 36 16.29 6.87 4.19
C GLY A 36 14.85 6.35 4.21
N ALA A 37 13.93 7.15 4.75
CA ALA A 37 12.51 6.79 4.81
C ALA A 37 11.87 6.58 3.42
N ARG A 38 12.33 7.31 2.39
CA ARG A 38 11.89 7.07 1.00
C ARG A 38 12.36 5.73 0.45
N ILE A 39 13.62 5.38 0.70
CA ILE A 39 14.20 4.13 0.20
C ILE A 39 13.51 2.94 0.88
N GLU A 40 13.35 2.99 2.19
CA GLU A 40 12.64 1.96 2.97
C GLU A 40 11.21 1.76 2.45
N PHE A 41 10.44 2.84 2.26
CA PHE A 41 9.08 2.75 1.71
C PHE A 41 9.01 2.06 0.34
N VAL A 42 9.94 2.38 -0.57
CA VAL A 42 9.98 1.74 -1.91
C VAL A 42 10.37 0.27 -1.78
N MET A 43 11.28 -0.07 -0.88
CA MET A 43 11.65 -1.47 -0.62
C MET A 43 10.49 -2.27 -0.04
N ASP A 44 9.71 -1.72 0.88
CA ASP A 44 8.55 -2.40 1.44
C ASP A 44 7.45 -2.60 0.39
N LEU A 45 7.16 -1.56 -0.40
CA LEU A 45 6.11 -1.59 -1.42
C LEU A 45 6.36 -2.62 -2.53
N PHE A 46 7.62 -2.87 -2.89
CA PHE A 46 7.99 -3.78 -3.97
C PHE A 46 8.71 -5.06 -3.49
N GLY A 47 9.10 -5.13 -2.22
CA GLY A 47 9.89 -6.21 -1.63
C GLY A 47 9.07 -7.29 -0.94
N GLU A 48 7.85 -6.99 -0.46
CA GLU A 48 6.98 -7.99 0.19
C GLU A 48 6.32 -8.99 -0.78
N ALA A 49 6.57 -8.91 -2.09
CA ALA A 49 5.96 -9.81 -3.08
C ALA A 49 6.48 -11.27 -3.05
N GLU A 50 7.37 -11.65 -2.12
CA GLU A 50 7.82 -13.05 -1.95
C GLU A 50 7.07 -13.87 -0.88
N ASP A 51 6.32 -13.25 0.04
CA ASP A 51 5.73 -13.96 1.19
C ASP A 51 4.20 -14.23 1.13
N GLU A 52 3.51 -13.83 0.06
CA GLU A 52 2.10 -14.18 -0.20
C GLU A 52 1.85 -15.68 -0.50
N LYS A 53 2.79 -16.57 -0.14
CA LYS A 53 2.62 -18.02 -0.17
C LYS A 53 2.37 -18.68 1.19
N ILE A 54 2.33 -17.94 2.31
CA ILE A 54 2.02 -18.50 3.64
C ILE A 54 0.78 -17.84 4.26
N GLY A 55 -0.38 -18.04 3.64
CA GLY A 55 -1.66 -17.62 4.23
C GLY A 55 -2.84 -18.54 3.91
N SER A 56 -2.75 -19.36 2.86
CA SER A 56 -3.85 -20.21 2.38
C SER A 56 -3.91 -21.61 3.03
N MET A 57 -3.44 -21.79 4.27
CA MET A 57 -3.50 -23.10 4.95
C MET A 57 -3.70 -23.03 6.47
N VAL A 58 -4.65 -22.23 6.97
CA VAL A 58 -5.29 -22.53 8.26
C VAL A 58 -6.79 -22.27 8.17
N HIS A 59 -7.52 -23.30 7.71
CA HIS A 59 -8.85 -23.56 8.23
C HIS A 59 -8.65 -24.17 9.63
N LEU A 60 -9.11 -23.48 10.67
CA LEU A 60 -9.46 -24.09 11.96
C LEU A 60 -10.79 -23.52 12.43
#